data_AF-A0A6A0JU47-F1
#
_entry.id   AF-A0A6A0JU47-F1
#
_cell.length_a   1.000
_cell.length_b   1.000
_cell.length_c   1.000
_cell.angle_alpha   90.00
_cell.angle_beta   90.00
_cell.angle_gamma   90.00
#
_symmetry.space_group_name_H-M   'P 1'
#
loop_
_entity.id
_entity.type
_entity.pdbx_description
1 polymer ?
#
loop_
_entity_poly.entity_id
_entity_poly.type
_entity_poly.pdbx_seq_one_letter_code
_entity_poly.pdbx_strand_id
1 'polypeptide(L)'
;MMFLEMIRQLISILAHSNRGDEIIVGNKSHIFKYEAGGASALGGVAYHTVENKDDGKICTEDVLNAIRDSSDNHNPKTSMIALENTQNMCGGRVIDEAESKVFSDIAHENDLKFHIDGARIFNAAVKLGVDIKNLVDGADSVSFCLSKGLAC
;
A
#
# COMPACT_ATOMS: atom_id res chain seq x y z
N MET A 1 0.14 16.01 -14.89
CA MET A 1 -0.83 15.12 -14.22
C MET A 1 -0.20 14.22 -13.15
N MET A 2 1.04 13.74 -13.33
CA MET A 2 1.75 12.87 -12.38
C MET A 2 1.95 13.45 -10.95
N PHE A 3 2.16 14.77 -10.82
CA PHE A 3 2.42 15.44 -9.52
C PHE A 3 1.27 15.31 -8.50
N LEU A 4 0.02 15.24 -8.95
CA LEU A 4 -1.17 15.13 -8.08
C LEU A 4 -1.41 13.71 -7.56
N GLU A 5 -0.73 12.71 -8.13
CA GLU A 5 -0.86 11.31 -7.71
C GLU A 5 0.06 11.04 -6.53
N MET A 6 1.30 11.53 -6.60
CA MET A 6 2.31 11.39 -5.54
C MET A 6 1.87 11.96 -4.19
N ILE A 7 1.14 13.09 -4.20
CA ILE A 7 0.75 13.77 -2.95
C ILE A 7 -0.23 12.92 -2.13
N ARG A 8 -1.10 12.12 -2.75
CA ARG A 8 -2.16 11.38 -2.03
C ARG A 8 -1.57 10.25 -1.20
N GLN A 9 -0.65 9.48 -1.79
CA GLN A 9 0.06 8.42 -1.11
C GLN A 9 0.90 8.99 0.04
N LEU A 10 1.62 10.08 -0.24
CA LEU A 10 2.41 10.77 0.78
C LEU A 10 1.54 11.24 1.96
N ILE A 11 0.38 11.86 1.72
CA ILE A 11 -0.51 12.31 2.81
C ILE A 11 -0.94 11.14 3.69
N SER A 12 -1.30 10.00 3.10
CA SER A 12 -1.66 8.79 3.86
C SER A 12 -0.49 8.33 4.74
N ILE A 13 0.70 8.22 4.17
CA ILE A 13 1.91 7.80 4.89
C ILE A 13 2.20 8.77 6.05
N LEU A 14 2.14 10.07 5.82
CA LEU A 14 2.38 11.10 6.86
C LEU A 14 1.28 11.15 7.93
N ALA A 15 0.05 10.75 7.61
CA ALA A 15 -1.05 10.70 8.58
C ALA A 15 -0.94 9.49 9.52
N HIS A 16 -0.25 8.44 9.08
CA HIS A 16 -0.19 7.15 9.77
C HIS A 16 1.21 6.74 10.25
N SER A 17 2.24 7.53 9.94
CA SER A 17 3.63 7.24 10.30
C SER A 17 4.32 8.47 10.87
N ASN A 18 5.27 8.24 11.77
CA ASN A 18 6.12 9.27 12.34
C ASN A 18 7.50 9.27 11.68
N ARG A 19 8.26 10.34 11.91
CA ARG A 19 9.69 10.38 11.55
C ARG A 19 10.44 9.24 12.24
N GLY A 20 11.20 8.47 11.48
CA GLY A 20 11.95 7.31 11.98
C GLY A 20 11.20 5.97 11.89
N ASP A 21 9.90 5.99 11.57
CA ASP A 21 9.14 4.78 11.27
C ASP A 21 9.50 4.24 9.88
N GLU A 22 9.08 3.01 9.59
CA GLU A 22 9.11 2.42 8.26
C GLU A 22 7.74 1.90 7.81
N ILE A 23 7.52 1.86 6.51
CA ILE A 23 6.34 1.24 5.89
C ILE A 23 6.73 0.03 5.03
N ILE A 24 5.90 -1.01 5.07
CA ILE A 24 6.05 -2.18 4.21
C ILE A 24 5.31 -1.95 2.90
N VAL A 25 6.03 -2.07 1.77
CA VAL A 25 5.49 -1.89 0.42
C VAL A 25 6.06 -2.92 -0.54
N GLY A 26 5.30 -3.23 -1.59
CA GLY A 26 5.84 -4.04 -2.68
C GLY A 26 6.98 -3.33 -3.43
N ASN A 27 8.02 -4.07 -3.83
CA ASN A 27 9.17 -3.55 -4.58
C ASN A 27 8.83 -3.05 -6.00
N LYS A 28 7.64 -3.38 -6.51
CA LYS A 28 7.09 -2.87 -7.78
C LYS A 28 6.01 -1.80 -7.58
N SER A 29 5.69 -1.43 -6.34
CA SER A 29 4.65 -0.44 -6.03
C SER A 29 4.96 0.97 -6.54
N HIS A 30 3.91 1.74 -6.83
CA HIS A 30 4.01 3.15 -7.18
C HIS A 30 4.67 3.96 -6.07
N ILE A 31 4.24 3.73 -4.82
CA ILE A 31 4.78 4.34 -3.60
C ILE A 31 6.32 4.24 -3.57
N PHE A 32 6.86 3.07 -3.90
CA PHE A 32 8.31 2.87 -3.90
C PHE A 32 9.00 3.41 -5.16
N LYS A 33 8.46 3.12 -6.35
CA LYS A 33 9.18 3.36 -7.62
C LYS A 33 8.98 4.74 -8.23
N TYR A 34 7.82 5.35 -8.04
CA TYR A 34 7.37 6.50 -8.84
C TYR A 34 7.07 7.76 -8.02
N GLU A 35 7.47 7.77 -6.75
CA GLU A 35 7.22 8.92 -5.85
C GLU A 35 8.49 9.66 -5.43
N ALA A 36 9.60 9.41 -6.14
CA ALA A 36 10.90 10.04 -5.87
C ALA A 36 11.36 9.90 -4.40
N GLY A 37 10.95 8.82 -3.73
CA GLY A 37 11.26 8.58 -2.32
C GLY A 37 10.59 9.57 -1.35
N GLY A 38 9.42 10.11 -1.71
CA GLY A 38 8.72 11.15 -0.97
C GLY A 38 8.52 10.84 0.53
N ALA A 39 8.24 9.59 0.90
CA ALA A 39 8.10 9.21 2.30
C ALA A 39 9.39 9.44 3.10
N SER A 40 10.54 9.06 2.53
CA SER A 40 11.83 9.29 3.16
C SER A 40 12.24 10.76 3.12
N ALA A 41 12.10 11.40 1.96
CA ALA A 41 12.56 12.77 1.75
C ALA A 41 11.76 13.80 2.57
N LEU A 42 10.44 13.63 2.68
CA LEU A 42 9.55 14.62 3.29
C LEU A 42 9.06 14.16 4.67
N GLY A 43 8.77 12.86 4.81
CA GLY A 43 8.27 12.26 6.04
C GLY A 43 9.36 11.78 6.99
N GLY A 44 10.59 11.58 6.52
CA GLY A 44 11.60 10.87 7.32
C GLY A 44 11.19 9.42 7.63
N VAL A 45 10.40 8.81 6.74
CA VAL A 45 9.88 7.44 6.87
C VAL A 45 10.65 6.52 5.93
N ALA A 46 11.14 5.39 6.44
CA ALA A 46 11.88 4.42 5.64
C ALA A 46 10.93 3.49 4.87
N TYR A 47 11.45 2.84 3.84
CA TYR A 47 10.73 1.80 3.10
C TYR A 47 11.31 0.43 3.42
N HIS A 48 10.46 -0.51 3.79
CA HIS A 48 10.76 -1.94 3.83
C HIS A 48 10.10 -2.58 2.62
N THR A 49 10.90 -2.95 1.61
CA THR A 49 10.34 -3.54 0.38
C THR A 49 10.26 -5.06 0.48
N VAL A 50 9.13 -5.58 0.01
CA VAL A 50 8.87 -7.03 -0.15
C VAL A 50 8.64 -7.33 -1.63
N GLU A 51 8.97 -8.55 -2.07
CA GLU A 51 8.93 -8.87 -3.50
C GLU A 51 7.48 -8.97 -4.04
N ASN A 52 7.19 -8.23 -5.11
CA ASN A 52 5.98 -8.44 -5.88
C ASN A 52 6.18 -9.59 -6.89
N LYS A 53 5.34 -10.62 -6.75
CA LYS A 53 5.20 -11.71 -7.72
C LYS A 53 4.63 -11.20 -9.05
N ASP A 54 4.78 -11.99 -10.10
CA ASP A 54 4.32 -11.63 -11.46
C ASP A 54 2.80 -11.56 -11.60
N ASP A 55 2.07 -12.18 -10.67
CA ASP A 55 0.61 -12.04 -10.53
C ASP A 55 0.20 -10.76 -9.79
N GLY A 56 1.15 -9.90 -9.40
CA GLY A 56 0.90 -8.63 -8.71
C GLY A 56 0.83 -8.76 -7.20
N LYS A 57 0.77 -9.97 -6.66
CA LYS A 57 0.66 -10.21 -5.22
C LYS A 57 2.01 -10.08 -4.52
N ILE A 58 1.95 -10.02 -3.20
CA ILE A 58 3.10 -10.08 -2.28
C ILE A 58 2.87 -11.32 -1.40
N CYS A 59 3.93 -12.01 -0.99
CA CYS A 59 3.77 -13.13 -0.06
C CYS A 59 3.44 -12.62 1.35
N THR A 60 2.43 -13.21 1.99
CA THR A 60 2.03 -12.85 3.36
C THR A 60 3.11 -13.17 4.38
N GLU A 61 3.83 -14.26 4.19
CA GLU A 61 4.98 -14.64 5.04
C GLU A 61 6.12 -13.62 4.92
N ASP A 62 6.38 -13.09 3.72
CA ASP A 62 7.40 -12.06 3.53
C ASP A 62 7.01 -10.76 4.23
N VAL A 63 5.72 -10.40 4.22
CA VAL A 63 5.22 -9.25 4.97
C VAL A 63 5.35 -9.48 6.47
N LEU A 64 4.95 -10.64 6.99
CA LEU A 64 5.11 -10.97 8.41
C LEU A 64 6.57 -10.93 8.86
N ASN A 65 7.48 -11.46 8.04
CA ASN A 65 8.92 -11.41 8.32
C ASN A 65 9.52 -10.00 8.20
N ALA A 66 8.86 -9.09 7.47
CA ALA A 66 9.27 -7.71 7.34
C ALA A 66 8.83 -6.83 8.53
N ILE A 67 7.82 -7.25 9.30
CA ILE A 67 7.39 -6.54 10.51
C ILE A 67 8.49 -6.63 11.56
N ARG A 68 8.97 -5.46 12.02
CA ARG A 68 10.03 -5.39 13.03
C ARG A 68 9.48 -5.40 14.45
N ASP A 69 10.24 -5.96 15.36
CA ASP A 69 9.97 -5.87 16.80
C ASP A 69 10.04 -4.41 17.26
N SER A 70 8.88 -3.85 17.63
CA SER A 70 8.76 -2.46 18.05
C SER A 70 9.44 -2.16 19.40
N SER A 71 9.84 -3.19 20.16
CA SER A 71 10.59 -3.06 21.41
C SER A 71 12.10 -2.94 21.20
N ASP A 72 12.61 -3.28 20.00
CA ASP A 72 14.02 -3.16 19.65
C ASP A 72 14.36 -1.77 19.06
N ASN A 73 15.01 -0.94 19.87
CA ASN A 73 15.37 0.43 19.48
C ASN A 73 16.50 0.54 18.44
N HIS A 74 17.11 -0.57 18.00
CA HIS A 74 18.09 -0.55 16.90
C HIS A 74 17.42 -0.46 15.53
N ASN A 75 16.12 -0.77 15.46
CA ASN A 75 15.35 -0.89 14.24
C ASN A 75 14.29 0.21 14.14
N PRO A 76 13.94 0.66 12.91
CA PRO A 76 12.77 1.51 12.74
C PRO A 76 11.49 0.76 13.13
N LYS A 77 10.49 1.47 13.65
CA LYS A 77 9.19 0.87 13.93
C LYS A 77 8.40 0.71 12.64
N THR A 78 7.94 -0.49 12.35
CA THR A 78 6.96 -0.68 11.28
C THR A 78 5.65 0.00 11.67
N SER A 79 5.11 0.91 10.85
CA SER A 79 3.88 1.65 11.14
C SER A 79 2.72 1.29 10.22
N MET A 80 3.01 0.81 9.01
CA MET A 80 1.99 0.59 7.97
C MET A 80 2.40 -0.49 6.98
N ILE A 81 1.38 -1.20 6.48
CA ILE A 81 1.44 -2.00 5.24
C ILE A 81 0.64 -1.26 4.17
N ALA A 82 1.23 -1.07 2.98
CA ALA A 82 0.52 -0.50 1.85
C ALA A 82 0.53 -1.40 0.61
N LEU A 83 -0.66 -1.69 0.09
CA LEU A 83 -0.88 -2.46 -1.14
C LEU A 83 -1.29 -1.55 -2.28
N GLU A 84 -1.00 -1.97 -3.51
CA GLU A 84 -1.47 -1.31 -4.72
C GLU A 84 -2.49 -2.20 -5.44
N ASN A 85 -3.72 -1.70 -5.62
CA ASN A 85 -4.79 -2.44 -6.29
C ASN A 85 -5.54 -1.53 -7.29
N THR A 86 -5.42 -1.76 -8.60
CA THR A 86 -4.67 -2.82 -9.29
C THR A 86 -3.16 -2.60 -9.30
N GLN A 87 -2.36 -3.67 -9.27
CA GLN A 87 -0.91 -3.59 -9.38
C GLN A 87 -0.47 -3.26 -10.82
N ASN A 88 -0.10 -2.00 -11.06
CA ASN A 88 0.23 -1.49 -12.39
C ASN A 88 1.48 -2.14 -13.00
N MET A 89 2.54 -2.31 -12.21
CA MET A 89 3.83 -2.83 -12.68
C MET A 89 3.83 -4.34 -12.94
N CYS A 90 2.77 -5.03 -12.54
CA CYS A 90 2.52 -6.43 -12.88
C CYS A 90 1.46 -6.59 -13.98
N GLY A 91 1.17 -5.52 -14.74
CA GLY A 91 0.23 -5.56 -15.86
C GLY A 91 -1.23 -5.31 -15.47
N GLY A 92 -1.47 -4.52 -14.42
CA GLY A 92 -2.82 -4.19 -13.94
C GLY A 92 -3.50 -5.36 -13.24
N ARG A 93 -2.74 -6.18 -12.52
CA ARG A 93 -3.26 -7.35 -11.80
C ARG A 93 -4.15 -6.91 -10.66
N VAL A 94 -5.24 -7.64 -10.46
CA VAL A 94 -6.22 -7.39 -9.40
C VAL A 94 -5.84 -8.17 -8.16
N ILE A 95 -5.97 -7.51 -7.01
CA ILE A 95 -5.98 -8.16 -5.70
C ILE A 95 -7.47 -8.29 -5.32
N ASP A 96 -7.90 -9.49 -4.95
CA ASP A 96 -9.30 -9.76 -4.60
C ASP A 96 -9.61 -9.42 -3.12
N GLU A 97 -10.89 -9.48 -2.76
CA GLU A 97 -11.38 -9.13 -1.42
C GLU A 97 -10.75 -10.00 -0.33
N ALA A 98 -10.62 -11.30 -0.58
CA ALA A 98 -10.09 -12.24 0.39
C ALA A 98 -8.62 -11.95 0.66
N GLU A 99 -7.84 -11.70 -0.39
CA GLU A 99 -6.43 -11.33 -0.28
C GLU A 99 -6.25 -9.97 0.42
N SER A 100 -7.01 -8.93 0.04
CA SER A 100 -6.94 -7.62 0.70
C SER A 100 -7.29 -7.73 2.19
N LYS A 101 -8.27 -8.56 2.53
CA LYS A 101 -8.66 -8.82 3.92
C LYS A 101 -7.53 -9.47 4.73
N VAL A 102 -6.81 -10.44 4.16
CA VAL A 102 -5.66 -11.05 4.83
C VAL A 102 -4.61 -10.01 5.22
N PHE A 103 -4.30 -9.06 4.33
CA PHE A 103 -3.34 -8.00 4.67
C PHE A 103 -3.87 -7.00 5.70
N SER A 104 -5.17 -6.70 5.66
CA SER A 104 -5.81 -5.89 6.72
C SER A 104 -5.71 -6.59 8.08
N ASP A 105 -6.01 -7.89 8.12
CA ASP A 105 -5.97 -8.68 9.36
C ASP A 105 -4.53 -8.73 9.90
N ILE A 106 -3.53 -9.00 9.04
CA ILE A 106 -2.10 -8.96 9.41
C ILE A 106 -1.71 -7.58 9.97
N ALA A 107 -2.14 -6.49 9.33
CA ALA A 107 -1.82 -5.15 9.79
C ALA A 107 -2.39 -4.91 11.20
N HIS A 108 -3.68 -5.17 11.39
CA HIS A 108 -4.38 -4.89 12.64
C HIS A 108 -3.95 -5.80 13.79
N GLU A 109 -3.65 -7.08 13.53
CA GLU A 109 -3.11 -8.01 14.53
C GLU A 109 -1.73 -7.57 15.04
N ASN A 110 -0.98 -6.79 14.26
CA ASN A 110 0.35 -6.27 14.61
C ASN A 110 0.34 -4.77 14.97
N ASP A 111 -0.84 -4.18 15.23
CA ASP A 111 -1.02 -2.75 15.55
C ASP A 111 -0.47 -1.79 14.45
N LEU A 112 -0.54 -2.22 13.19
CA LEU A 112 -0.12 -1.46 12.01
C LEU A 112 -1.33 -0.87 11.28
N LYS A 113 -1.07 0.17 10.48
CA LYS A 113 -2.06 0.74 9.57
C LYS A 113 -2.07 0.04 8.23
N PHE A 114 -3.25 -0.09 7.64
CA PHE A 114 -3.43 -0.68 6.33
C PHE A 114 -3.88 0.36 5.30
N HIS A 115 -3.07 0.58 4.27
CA HIS A 115 -3.37 1.52 3.19
C HIS A 115 -3.50 0.82 1.84
N ILE A 116 -4.47 1.26 1.03
CA ILE A 116 -4.62 0.82 -0.35
C ILE A 116 -4.36 1.99 -1.30
N ASP A 117 -3.28 1.88 -2.09
CA ASP A 117 -3.10 2.64 -3.33
C ASP A 117 -4.10 2.11 -4.37
N GLY A 118 -5.26 2.76 -4.39
CA GLY A 118 -6.38 2.42 -5.24
C GLY A 118 -6.44 3.27 -6.50
N ALA A 119 -5.30 3.71 -7.06
CA ALA A 119 -5.27 4.54 -8.27
C ALA A 119 -6.17 4.02 -9.41
N ARG A 120 -6.44 2.70 -9.46
CA ARG A 120 -7.36 2.04 -10.39
C ARG A 120 -8.31 1.05 -9.69
N ILE A 121 -8.68 1.30 -8.43
CA ILE A 121 -9.48 0.36 -7.63
C ILE A 121 -10.85 0.05 -8.26
N PHE A 122 -11.46 1.01 -8.95
CA PHE A 122 -12.73 0.80 -9.67
C PHE A 122 -12.58 -0.17 -10.85
N ASN A 123 -11.40 -0.23 -11.49
CA ASN A 123 -11.12 -1.22 -12.52
C ASN A 123 -11.05 -2.63 -11.91
N ALA A 124 -10.53 -2.77 -10.69
CA ALA A 124 -10.53 -4.03 -9.96
C ALA A 124 -11.96 -4.50 -9.64
N ALA A 125 -12.79 -3.60 -9.10
CA ALA A 125 -14.20 -3.87 -8.80
C ALA A 125 -14.97 -4.36 -10.04
N VAL A 126 -14.82 -3.66 -11.17
CA VAL A 126 -15.45 -4.06 -12.45
C VAL A 126 -14.92 -5.41 -12.94
N LYS A 127 -13.61 -5.65 -12.84
CA LYS A 127 -12.99 -6.91 -13.31
C LYS A 127 -13.43 -8.13 -12.49
N LEU A 128 -13.60 -7.95 -11.19
CA LEU A 128 -14.00 -9.01 -10.26
C LEU A 128 -15.52 -9.16 -10.16
N GLY A 129 -16.29 -8.15 -10.59
CA GLY A 129 -17.76 -8.16 -10.52
C GLY A 129 -18.28 -7.95 -9.10
N VAL A 130 -17.60 -7.14 -8.31
CA VAL A 130 -17.87 -6.95 -6.88
C VAL A 130 -18.06 -5.47 -6.50
N ASP A 131 -18.65 -5.22 -5.33
CA ASP A 131 -18.72 -3.86 -4.77
C ASP A 131 -17.31 -3.43 -4.32
N ILE A 132 -16.92 -2.21 -4.68
CA ILE A 132 -15.65 -1.61 -4.26
C ILE A 132 -15.48 -1.64 -2.73
N LYS A 133 -16.58 -1.52 -1.97
CA LYS A 133 -16.56 -1.56 -0.50
C LYS A 133 -15.91 -2.84 0.02
N ASN A 134 -16.10 -3.96 -0.66
CA ASN A 134 -15.52 -5.22 -0.24
C ASN A 134 -14.01 -5.28 -0.50
N LEU A 135 -13.55 -4.64 -1.58
CA LEU A 135 -12.11 -4.60 -1.93
C LEU A 135 -11.30 -3.72 -0.97
N VAL A 136 -11.96 -2.81 -0.27
CA VAL A 136 -11.33 -1.87 0.66
C VAL A 136 -11.74 -2.09 2.11
N ASP A 137 -12.48 -3.17 2.38
CA ASP A 137 -12.90 -3.49 3.74
C ASP A 137 -11.67 -3.71 4.62
N GLY A 138 -11.69 -3.11 5.81
CA GLY A 138 -10.57 -3.11 6.75
C GLY A 138 -9.44 -2.10 6.46
N ALA A 139 -9.39 -1.46 5.29
CA ALA A 139 -8.39 -0.41 5.04
C ALA A 139 -8.60 0.81 5.96
N ASP A 140 -7.55 1.23 6.67
CA ASP A 140 -7.54 2.48 7.45
C ASP A 140 -7.60 3.70 6.53
N SER A 141 -7.02 3.58 5.33
CA SER A 141 -7.09 4.63 4.31
C SER A 141 -6.98 4.06 2.90
N VAL A 142 -7.62 4.76 1.96
CA VAL A 142 -7.63 4.39 0.54
C VAL A 142 -7.41 5.66 -0.29
N SER A 143 -6.59 5.56 -1.32
CA SER A 143 -6.52 6.57 -2.36
C SER A 143 -7.21 6.09 -3.64
N PHE A 144 -7.71 7.01 -4.45
CA PHE A 144 -8.15 6.69 -5.81
C PHE A 144 -7.90 7.86 -6.75
N CYS A 145 -7.81 7.57 -8.04
CA CYS A 145 -7.50 8.56 -9.07
C CYS A 145 -8.69 8.77 -10.00
N LEU A 146 -9.11 10.03 -10.14
CA LEU A 146 -10.17 10.43 -11.07
C LEU A 146 -9.64 10.72 -12.49
N SER A 147 -8.38 11.13 -12.62
CA SER A 147 -7.78 11.53 -13.90
C SER A 147 -7.21 10.37 -14.72
N LYS A 148 -7.45 9.10 -14.33
CA LYS A 148 -7.04 7.90 -15.08
C LYS A 148 -8.22 7.30 -15.85
N GLY A 149 -8.59 6.05 -15.55
CA GLY A 149 -9.68 5.34 -16.23
C GLY A 149 -11.06 5.97 -16.03
N LEU A 150 -11.20 6.88 -15.06
CA LEU A 150 -12.43 7.63 -14.78
C LEU A 150 -12.50 8.99 -15.49
N ALA A 151 -11.41 9.43 -16.13
CA ALA A 151 -11.34 10.59 -17.03
C ALA A 151 -12.04 11.89 -16.55
N CYS A 152 -11.96 12.23 -15.26
CA CYS A 152 -12.42 13.52 -14.72
C CYS A 152 -11.29 14.56 -14.65
#